data_AF-A0A4R8XXH0-F1
#
_entry.id   AF-A0A4R8XXH0-F1
#
_cell.length_a   1.000
_cell.length_b   1.000
_cell.length_c   1.000
_cell.angle_alpha   90.00
_cell.angle_beta   90.00
_cell.angle_gamma   90.00
#
_symmetry.space_group_name_H-M   'P 1'
#
loop_
_entity.id
_entity.type
_entity.pdbx_description
1 polymer ?
#
loop_
_entity_poly.entity_id
_entity_poly.type
_entity_poly.pdbx_seq_one_letter_code
_entity_poly.pdbx_strand_id
1 'polypeptide(L)'
;MGILELLFGRKPPAQQPPVQATRNTTIRHRAPDGSIVVEMYTPEQTAARVEAYRLELEAREPAPKGRATDGVKKKTVDVSTLRVLDLRSIPATQYRIVGSAFSVTQAGRYEHGADQYLLIREPRNKHDPNAVAVYGKGRRVGYATRTKAAMLALILDPLPYDAFLVNGTGMGAEKQMQVGIPAAAALQKYLRVLPAE
;
A
#
# COMPACT_ATOMS: atom_id res chain seq x y z
N MET A 1 -48.37 19.63 -32.25
CA MET A 1 -48.30 18.88 -30.97
C MET A 1 -48.25 17.39 -31.32
N GLY A 2 -47.20 16.60 -31.04
CA GLY A 2 -46.10 16.80 -30.09
C GLY A 2 -44.75 16.19 -30.51
N ILE A 3 -43.76 17.03 -30.78
CA ILE A 3 -42.57 17.39 -29.96
C ILE A 3 -41.92 16.33 -29.02
N LEU A 4 -41.97 15.01 -29.27
CA LEU A 4 -41.26 14.04 -28.37
C LEU A 4 -40.51 12.88 -29.04
N GLU A 5 -40.14 12.96 -30.32
CA GLU A 5 -39.26 11.96 -30.99
C GLU A 5 -37.90 12.53 -31.42
N LEU A 6 -37.23 13.31 -30.57
CA LEU A 6 -35.97 13.98 -30.96
C LEU A 6 -34.88 14.04 -29.88
N LEU A 7 -34.86 13.14 -28.88
CA LEU A 7 -33.92 13.27 -27.74
C LEU A 7 -33.15 12.03 -27.28
N PHE A 8 -33.20 10.89 -27.97
CA PHE A 8 -32.37 9.73 -27.59
C PHE A 8 -31.52 9.17 -28.72
N GLY A 9 -30.72 10.03 -29.35
CA GLY A 9 -29.50 9.63 -30.05
C GLY A 9 -28.43 9.17 -29.06
N ARG A 10 -28.58 7.98 -28.47
CA ARG A 10 -27.49 7.32 -27.74
C ARG A 10 -26.50 6.75 -28.74
N LYS A 11 -25.50 7.57 -29.08
CA LYS A 11 -24.26 7.10 -29.71
C LYS A 11 -23.67 6.00 -28.81
N PRO A 12 -23.39 4.79 -29.32
CA PRO A 12 -22.71 3.77 -28.53
C PRO A 12 -21.35 4.31 -28.07
N PRO A 13 -20.92 4.06 -26.82
CA PRO A 13 -19.61 4.50 -26.37
C PRO A 13 -18.55 3.86 -27.28
N ALA A 14 -17.65 4.70 -27.81
CA ALA A 14 -16.53 4.25 -28.61
C ALA A 14 -15.76 3.18 -27.83
N GLN A 15 -15.69 1.97 -28.40
CA GLN A 15 -14.81 0.92 -27.90
C GLN A 15 -13.38 1.47 -27.93
N GLN A 16 -12.80 1.71 -26.76
CA GLN A 16 -11.39 2.03 -26.66
C GLN A 16 -10.60 0.83 -27.18
N PRO A 17 -9.64 1.03 -28.11
CA PRO A 17 -8.79 -0.06 -28.56
C PRO A 17 -8.05 -0.64 -27.35
N PRO A 18 -7.86 -1.98 -27.29
CA PRO A 18 -7.16 -2.61 -26.20
C PRO A 18 -5.75 -2.01 -26.08
N VAL A 19 -5.47 -1.45 -24.90
CA VAL A 19 -4.15 -0.93 -24.56
C VAL A 19 -3.20 -2.12 -24.52
N GLN A 20 -2.41 -2.30 -25.58
CA GLN A 20 -1.38 -3.33 -25.63
C GLN A 20 -0.32 -3.03 -24.56
N ALA A 21 -0.37 -3.78 -23.46
CA ALA A 21 0.60 -3.70 -22.38
C ALA A 21 1.79 -4.62 -22.66
N THR A 22 2.64 -4.27 -23.63
CA THR A 22 3.84 -5.05 -23.97
C THR A 22 5.08 -4.50 -23.27
N ARG A 23 5.13 -4.64 -21.93
CA ARG A 23 6.41 -4.77 -21.22
C ARG A 23 6.27 -5.76 -20.07
N ASN A 24 7.00 -6.86 -20.18
CA ASN A 24 7.10 -7.88 -19.15
C ASN A 24 7.77 -7.29 -17.89
N THR A 25 7.22 -7.58 -16.73
CA THR A 25 7.76 -7.17 -15.42
C THR A 25 8.62 -8.30 -14.89
N THR A 26 9.89 -8.00 -14.62
CA THR A 26 10.83 -8.97 -14.07
C THR A 26 10.74 -8.97 -12.55
N ILE A 27 10.24 -10.05 -11.96
CA ILE A 27 10.14 -10.22 -10.50
C ILE A 27 11.30 -11.11 -10.05
N ARG A 28 12.17 -10.57 -9.19
CA ARG A 28 13.24 -11.32 -8.54
C ARG A 28 12.72 -11.83 -7.20
N HIS A 29 12.70 -13.13 -7.00
CA HIS A 29 12.40 -13.73 -5.70
C HIS A 29 13.45 -14.77 -5.34
N ARG A 30 13.70 -14.91 -4.04
CA ARG A 30 14.68 -15.85 -3.54
C ARG A 30 14.02 -17.22 -3.35
N ALA A 31 14.51 -18.24 -4.03
CA ALA A 31 14.03 -19.60 -3.85
C ALA A 31 14.41 -20.14 -2.46
N PRO A 32 13.78 -21.24 -2.00
CA PRO A 32 14.09 -21.86 -0.71
C PRO A 32 15.55 -22.29 -0.55
N ASP A 33 16.24 -22.57 -1.66
CA ASP A 33 17.66 -22.93 -1.70
C ASP A 33 18.62 -21.72 -1.66
N GLY A 34 18.08 -20.50 -1.58
CA GLY A 34 18.85 -19.26 -1.51
C GLY A 34 19.21 -18.65 -2.87
N SER A 35 18.93 -19.32 -3.99
CA SER A 35 19.11 -18.79 -5.35
C SER A 35 18.14 -17.64 -5.65
N ILE A 36 18.55 -16.71 -6.50
CA ILE A 36 17.68 -15.64 -6.98
C ILE A 36 17.02 -16.11 -8.27
N VAL A 37 15.73 -16.42 -8.22
CA VAL A 37 14.93 -16.73 -9.40
C VAL A 37 14.41 -15.41 -9.96
N VAL A 38 14.66 -15.21 -11.25
CA VAL A 38 14.21 -14.05 -12.00
C VAL A 38 13.10 -14.53 -12.93
N GLU A 39 11.85 -14.31 -12.53
CA GLU A 39 10.68 -14.69 -13.35
C GLU A 39 10.10 -13.46 -14.03
N MET A 40 9.89 -13.58 -15.35
CA MET A 40 9.25 -12.54 -16.14
C MET A 40 7.74 -12.77 -16.13
N TYR A 41 7.00 -11.81 -15.61
CA TYR A 41 5.56 -11.84 -15.53
C TYR A 41 4.94 -10.82 -16.49
N THR A 42 3.90 -11.22 -17.20
CA THR A 42 3.05 -10.26 -17.90
C THR A 42 2.27 -9.42 -16.88
N PRO A 43 1.82 -8.21 -17.26
CA PRO A 43 0.94 -7.39 -16.41
C PRO A 43 -0.31 -8.16 -15.94
N GLU A 44 -0.85 -9.04 -16.79
CA GLU A 44 -1.99 -9.90 -16.49
C GLU A 44 -1.66 -10.96 -15.45
N GLN A 45 -0.50 -11.62 -15.55
CA GLN A 45 -0.05 -12.60 -14.55
C GLN A 45 0.21 -11.96 -13.19
N THR A 46 0.69 -10.70 -13.18
CA THR A 46 0.89 -9.93 -11.94
C THR A 46 -0.45 -9.64 -11.26
N ALA A 47 -1.45 -9.20 -12.04
CA ALA A 47 -2.79 -8.94 -11.52
C ALA A 47 -3.47 -10.22 -10.99
N ALA A 48 -3.36 -11.33 -11.73
CA ALA A 48 -3.91 -12.62 -11.32
C ALA A 48 -3.29 -13.13 -10.02
N ARG A 49 -1.98 -12.92 -9.83
CA ARG A 49 -1.27 -13.33 -8.61
C ARG A 49 -1.66 -12.47 -7.40
N VAL A 50 -1.91 -11.17 -7.61
CA VAL A 50 -2.42 -10.27 -6.55
C VAL A 50 -3.82 -10.71 -6.10
N GLU A 51 -4.71 -11.05 -7.03
CA GLU A 51 -6.06 -11.53 -6.68
C GLU A 51 -6.04 -12.91 -6.01
N ALA A 52 -5.21 -13.84 -6.48
CA ALA A 52 -5.04 -15.14 -5.83
C ALA A 52 -4.56 -14.99 -4.38
N TYR A 53 -3.60 -14.09 -4.15
CA TYR A 53 -3.09 -13.82 -2.80
C TYR A 53 -4.09 -13.09 -1.90
N ARG A 54 -4.93 -12.22 -2.49
CA ARG A 54 -6.04 -11.58 -1.79
C ARG A 54 -7.02 -12.64 -1.26
N LEU A 55 -7.43 -13.58 -2.11
CA LEU A 55 -8.33 -14.67 -1.73
C LEU A 55 -7.72 -15.56 -0.64
N GLU A 56 -6.44 -15.90 -0.75
CA GLU A 56 -5.71 -16.68 0.27
C GLU A 56 -5.67 -15.95 1.64
N LEU A 57 -5.53 -14.62 1.64
CA LEU A 57 -5.51 -13.82 2.85
C LEU A 57 -6.90 -13.58 3.44
N GLU A 58 -7.94 -13.46 2.62
CA GLU A 58 -9.34 -13.39 3.09
C GLU A 58 -9.78 -14.70 3.75
N ALA A 59 -9.19 -15.84 3.36
CA ALA A 59 -9.40 -17.14 3.98
C ALA A 59 -8.65 -17.34 5.32
N ARG A 60 -7.69 -16.47 5.66
CA ARG A 60 -6.95 -16.54 6.94
C ARG A 60 -7.68 -15.77 8.04
N GLU A 61 -7.87 -16.42 9.19
CA GLU A 61 -8.58 -15.85 10.35
C GLU A 61 -8.07 -14.45 10.77
N PRO A 62 -8.96 -13.59 11.27
CA PRO A 62 -8.64 -12.21 11.61
C PRO A 62 -7.60 -12.13 12.75
N ALA A 63 -6.73 -11.13 12.65
CA ALA A 63 -5.69 -10.87 13.63
C ALA A 63 -6.26 -10.70 15.07
N PRO A 64 -5.54 -11.17 16.11
CA PRO A 64 -6.02 -11.15 17.48
C PRO A 64 -6.30 -9.72 17.99
N LYS A 65 -7.41 -9.56 18.74
CA LYS A 65 -7.83 -8.31 19.37
C LYS A 65 -6.87 -7.94 20.52
N GLY A 66 -6.21 -6.78 20.40
CA GLY A 66 -5.14 -6.36 21.31
C GLY A 66 -5.63 -5.93 22.69
N ARG A 67 -4.97 -6.47 23.74
CA ARG A 67 -5.01 -6.01 25.13
C ARG A 67 -4.08 -4.79 25.27
N ALA A 68 -4.50 -3.75 26.00
CA ALA A 68 -3.66 -2.60 26.29
C ALA A 68 -2.52 -3.00 27.24
N THR A 69 -1.28 -2.64 26.93
CA THR A 69 -0.13 -2.90 27.80
C THR A 69 0.77 -1.68 27.90
N ASP A 70 0.97 -1.21 29.14
CA ASP A 70 2.12 -0.39 29.51
C ASP A 70 3.41 -1.11 29.08
N GLY A 71 4.35 -0.39 28.47
CA GLY A 71 5.62 -0.95 27.97
C GLY A 71 5.73 -1.16 26.46
N VAL A 72 4.98 -0.40 25.64
CA VAL A 72 5.06 -0.52 24.18
C VAL A 72 6.46 -0.19 23.64
N LYS A 73 7.11 -1.15 22.98
CA LYS A 73 8.47 -0.99 22.42
C LYS A 73 8.54 0.20 21.48
N LYS A 74 9.46 1.11 21.80
CA LYS A 74 9.65 2.34 21.06
C LYS A 74 10.48 2.13 19.79
N LYS A 75 9.86 2.32 18.61
CA LYS A 75 10.56 2.35 17.33
C LYS A 75 10.34 3.70 16.64
N THR A 76 11.41 4.46 16.51
CA THR A 76 11.45 5.77 15.85
C THR A 76 12.35 5.68 14.62
N VAL A 77 12.15 6.58 13.69
CA VAL A 77 13.01 6.72 12.51
C VAL A 77 13.39 8.18 12.35
N ASP A 78 14.66 8.43 12.02
CA ASP A 78 15.11 9.75 11.62
C ASP A 78 14.85 9.95 10.12
N VAL A 79 13.84 10.75 9.80
CA VAL A 79 13.36 10.96 8.44
C VAL A 79 14.40 11.67 7.58
N SER A 80 15.28 12.48 8.19
CA SER A 80 16.29 13.26 7.47
C SER A 80 17.36 12.41 6.78
N THR A 81 17.50 11.16 7.21
CA THR A 81 18.47 10.20 6.68
C THR A 81 17.90 9.28 5.61
N LEU A 82 16.60 9.36 5.31
CA LEU A 82 15.91 8.47 4.38
C LEU A 82 15.74 9.10 3.00
N ARG A 83 15.89 8.29 1.95
CA ARG A 83 15.41 8.67 0.61
C ARG A 83 13.90 8.43 0.56
N VAL A 84 13.14 9.52 0.56
CA VAL A 84 11.68 9.49 0.63
C VAL A 84 11.08 9.79 -0.74
N LEU A 85 10.25 8.88 -1.25
CA LEU A 85 9.43 9.14 -2.43
C LEU A 85 8.05 9.66 -2.00
N ASP A 86 7.65 10.82 -2.53
CA ASP A 86 6.31 11.37 -2.29
C ASP A 86 5.26 10.74 -3.21
N LEU A 87 4.28 10.07 -2.62
CA LEU A 87 3.16 9.43 -3.30
C LEU A 87 1.82 10.14 -3.03
N ARG A 88 1.81 11.29 -2.32
CA ARG A 88 0.58 12.00 -1.92
C ARG A 88 -0.22 12.55 -3.09
N SER A 89 0.41 12.74 -4.25
CA SER A 89 -0.25 13.19 -5.48
C SER A 89 -1.10 12.09 -6.14
N ILE A 90 -0.92 10.82 -5.74
CA ILE A 90 -1.64 9.69 -6.32
C ILE A 90 -2.96 9.49 -5.56
N PRO A 91 -4.10 9.35 -6.26
CA PRO A 91 -5.36 9.00 -5.62
C PRO A 91 -5.24 7.73 -4.79
N ALA A 92 -5.65 7.81 -3.52
CA ALA A 92 -5.49 6.76 -2.53
C ALA A 92 -6.81 6.46 -1.83
N THR A 93 -7.00 5.18 -1.48
CA THR A 93 -8.09 4.75 -0.59
C THR A 93 -7.56 4.69 0.83
N GLN A 94 -8.35 5.16 1.79
CA GLN A 94 -7.98 5.11 3.20
C GLN A 94 -8.19 3.70 3.76
N TYR A 95 -7.17 3.16 4.43
CA TYR A 95 -7.23 1.87 5.09
C TYR A 95 -6.80 1.99 6.54
N ARG A 96 -7.44 1.21 7.41
CA ARG A 96 -7.10 1.14 8.83
C ARG A 96 -5.64 0.74 9.05
N ILE A 97 -4.96 1.47 9.95
CA ILE A 97 -3.66 1.06 10.48
C ILE A 97 -3.86 -0.01 11.56
N VAL A 98 -3.27 -1.19 11.35
CA VAL A 98 -3.37 -2.34 12.25
C VAL A 98 -2.15 -2.44 13.18
N GLY A 99 -2.28 -3.22 14.26
CA GLY A 99 -1.18 -3.44 15.21
C GLY A 99 -0.77 -2.19 16.00
N SER A 100 -1.58 -1.12 15.98
CA SER A 100 -1.28 0.14 16.64
C SER A 100 -1.21 0.01 18.16
N ALA A 101 -1.98 -0.90 18.77
CA ALA A 101 -1.93 -1.18 20.21
C ALA A 101 -0.56 -1.70 20.66
N PHE A 102 0.17 -2.35 19.76
CA PHE A 102 1.52 -2.87 20.02
C PHE A 102 2.63 -1.88 19.61
N SER A 103 2.29 -0.71 19.09
CA SER A 103 3.24 0.29 18.60
C SER A 103 3.17 1.62 19.35
N VAL A 104 1.96 2.03 19.76
CA VAL A 104 1.69 3.24 20.53
C VAL A 104 0.54 3.03 21.53
N THR A 105 0.61 3.72 22.67
CA THR A 105 -0.49 3.82 23.64
C THR A 105 -1.66 4.60 23.03
N GLN A 106 -2.82 4.61 23.71
CA GLN A 106 -3.97 5.39 23.24
C GLN A 106 -3.64 6.88 23.09
N ALA A 107 -2.95 7.48 24.09
CA ALA A 107 -2.46 8.86 23.99
C ALA A 107 -1.48 9.04 22.82
N GLY A 108 -0.56 8.09 22.64
CA GLY A 108 0.37 8.10 21.51
C GLY A 108 -0.30 8.02 20.13
N ARG A 109 -1.51 7.47 20.01
CA ARG A 109 -2.27 7.51 18.74
C ARG A 109 -2.80 8.90 18.41
N TYR A 110 -3.19 9.68 19.42
CA TYR A 110 -3.57 11.07 19.21
C TYR A 110 -2.34 11.94 18.93
N GLU A 111 -1.25 11.70 19.64
CA GLU A 111 -0.01 12.46 19.49
C GLU A 111 0.65 12.22 18.12
N HIS A 112 0.79 10.95 17.72
CA HIS A 112 1.48 10.53 16.50
C HIS A 112 0.55 10.20 15.34
N GLY A 113 -0.77 10.29 15.54
CA GLY A 113 -1.73 10.34 14.45
C GLY A 113 -1.46 11.57 13.59
N ALA A 114 -1.54 11.43 12.27
CA ALA A 114 -1.16 12.47 11.33
C ALA A 114 -2.03 12.43 10.08
N ASP A 115 -2.09 13.57 9.40
CA ASP A 115 -2.62 13.74 8.04
C ASP A 115 -1.71 13.11 6.97
N GLN A 116 -0.47 12.75 7.36
CA GLN A 116 0.54 12.17 6.48
C GLN A 116 1.34 11.10 7.23
N TYR A 117 1.69 10.02 6.52
CA TYR A 117 2.46 8.92 7.07
C TYR A 117 3.60 8.51 6.15
N LEU A 118 4.63 7.90 6.74
CA LEU A 118 5.67 7.19 6.00
C LEU A 118 5.40 5.69 6.02
N LEU A 119 5.41 5.08 4.85
CA LEU A 119 5.43 3.63 4.66
C LEU A 119 6.88 3.18 4.56
N ILE A 120 7.30 2.24 5.41
CA ILE A 120 8.66 1.68 5.41
C ILE A 120 8.57 0.16 5.32
N ARG A 121 9.29 -0.43 4.37
CA ARG A 121 9.38 -1.88 4.21
C ARG A 121 10.20 -2.51 5.33
N GLU A 122 9.71 -3.62 5.90
CA GLU A 122 10.44 -4.43 6.88
C GLU A 122 10.61 -5.88 6.37
N PRO A 123 11.43 -6.13 5.32
CA PRO A 123 11.56 -7.46 4.71
C PRO A 123 12.13 -8.54 5.65
N ARG A 124 12.81 -8.12 6.73
CA ARG A 124 13.35 -8.99 7.78
C ARG A 124 12.40 -9.16 8.98
N ASN A 125 11.13 -8.75 8.84
CA ASN A 125 10.16 -8.93 9.92
C ASN A 125 9.84 -10.42 10.11
N LYS A 126 10.04 -10.91 11.34
CA LYS A 126 9.88 -12.33 11.70
C LYS A 126 8.47 -12.91 11.50
N HIS A 127 7.45 -12.05 11.38
CA HIS A 127 6.06 -12.47 11.24
C HIS A 127 5.55 -12.43 9.81
N ASP A 128 6.04 -11.47 9.01
CA ASP A 128 5.57 -11.23 7.66
C ASP A 128 6.68 -10.54 6.84
N PRO A 129 7.33 -11.21 5.86
CA PRO A 129 8.35 -10.58 5.03
C PRO A 129 7.79 -9.46 4.14
N ASN A 130 6.48 -9.40 3.95
CA ASN A 130 5.80 -8.33 3.23
C ASN A 130 5.41 -7.16 4.14
N ALA A 131 5.79 -7.17 5.42
CA ALA A 131 5.40 -6.14 6.38
C ALA A 131 5.77 -4.72 5.90
N VAL A 132 4.77 -3.84 5.91
CA VAL A 132 4.93 -2.40 5.68
C VAL A 132 4.58 -1.70 6.98
N ALA A 133 5.59 -1.17 7.66
CA ALA A 133 5.42 -0.38 8.86
C ALA A 133 4.95 1.04 8.51
N VAL A 134 4.07 1.58 9.35
CA VAL A 134 3.50 2.93 9.19
C VAL A 134 4.06 3.82 10.29
N TYR A 135 4.69 4.93 9.90
CA TYR A 135 5.26 5.93 10.81
C TYR A 135 4.53 7.25 10.68
N GLY A 136 4.06 7.79 11.81
CA GLY A 136 3.52 9.14 11.92
C GLY A 136 4.43 9.98 12.80
N LYS A 137 4.78 11.20 12.36
CA LYS A 137 5.67 12.13 13.09
C LYS A 137 6.95 11.45 13.63
N GLY A 138 7.64 10.67 12.79
CA GLY A 138 8.87 9.95 13.15
C GLY A 138 8.69 8.71 14.03
N ARG A 139 7.45 8.35 14.39
CA ARG A 139 7.12 7.25 15.31
C ARG A 139 6.34 6.14 14.61
N ARG A 140 6.73 4.87 14.79
CA ARG A 140 5.92 3.75 14.30
C ARG A 140 4.58 3.72 15.04
N VAL A 141 3.49 3.87 14.29
CA VAL A 141 2.11 3.87 14.80
C VAL A 141 1.38 2.56 14.49
N GLY A 142 1.94 1.70 13.64
CA GLY A 142 1.40 0.38 13.35
C GLY A 142 1.94 -0.15 12.02
N TYR A 143 1.08 -0.90 11.33
CA TYR A 143 1.36 -1.55 10.06
C TYR A 143 0.19 -1.40 9.10
N ALA A 144 0.47 -1.49 7.79
CA ALA A 144 -0.56 -1.78 6.81
C ALA A 144 -1.10 -3.19 7.04
N THR A 145 -2.37 -3.43 6.69
CA THR A 145 -2.93 -4.80 6.70
C THR A 145 -2.09 -5.73 5.83
N ARG A 146 -1.96 -7.01 6.19
CA ARG A 146 -1.14 -7.99 5.43
C ARG A 146 -1.43 -8.00 3.93
N THR A 147 -2.71 -7.93 3.53
CA THR A 147 -3.13 -7.89 2.13
C THR A 147 -2.55 -6.70 1.39
N LYS A 148 -2.64 -5.51 1.98
CA LYS A 148 -2.07 -4.30 1.39
C LYS A 148 -0.55 -4.28 1.47
N ALA A 149 0.02 -4.83 2.53
CA ALA A 149 1.46 -4.93 2.70
C ALA A 149 2.09 -5.82 1.61
N ALA A 150 1.47 -6.96 1.27
CA ALA A 150 1.91 -7.81 0.17
C ALA A 150 1.77 -7.17 -1.21
N MET A 151 0.65 -6.51 -1.49
CA MET A 151 0.47 -5.74 -2.73
C MET A 151 1.55 -4.65 -2.85
N LEU A 152 1.80 -3.91 -1.76
CA LEU A 152 2.81 -2.86 -1.73
C LEU A 152 4.23 -3.42 -1.86
N ALA A 153 4.57 -4.51 -1.19
CA ALA A 153 5.90 -5.12 -1.24
C ALA A 153 6.37 -5.38 -2.68
N LEU A 154 5.49 -5.95 -3.51
CA LEU A 154 5.79 -6.22 -4.92
C LEU A 154 6.15 -4.97 -5.73
N ILE A 155 5.58 -3.81 -5.37
CA ILE A 155 5.76 -2.56 -6.10
C ILE A 155 6.89 -1.73 -5.50
N LEU A 156 7.06 -1.76 -4.17
CA LEU A 156 7.99 -0.90 -3.44
C LEU A 156 9.40 -1.51 -3.34
N ASP A 157 9.52 -2.84 -3.23
CA ASP A 157 10.83 -3.52 -3.08
C ASP A 157 11.83 -3.26 -4.23
N PRO A 158 11.40 -3.10 -5.49
CA PRO A 158 12.31 -2.76 -6.59
C PRO A 158 12.80 -1.30 -6.57
N LEU A 159 12.20 -0.42 -5.77
CA LEU A 159 12.46 1.01 -5.81
C LEU A 159 13.66 1.37 -4.91
N PRO A 160 14.52 2.33 -5.31
CA PRO A 160 15.70 2.73 -4.55
C PRO A 160 15.36 3.72 -3.41
N TYR A 161 14.17 3.63 -2.82
CA TYR A 161 13.70 4.53 -1.76
C TYR A 161 13.53 3.77 -0.44
N ASP A 162 13.87 4.43 0.66
CA ASP A 162 13.82 3.83 2.00
C ASP A 162 12.43 3.98 2.63
N ALA A 163 11.70 5.02 2.22
CA ALA A 163 10.35 5.30 2.70
C ALA A 163 9.47 5.96 1.63
N PHE A 164 8.15 5.85 1.81
CA PHE A 164 7.16 6.39 0.89
C PHE A 164 6.17 7.26 1.66
N LEU A 165 6.12 8.55 1.32
CA LEU A 165 5.22 9.51 1.95
C LEU A 165 3.82 9.40 1.34
N VAL A 166 2.83 9.20 2.18
CA VAL A 166 1.42 9.04 1.78
C VAL A 166 0.50 9.91 2.63
N ASN A 167 -0.67 10.21 2.09
CA ASN A 167 -1.73 10.85 2.86
C ASN A 167 -2.26 9.88 3.92
N GLY A 168 -2.88 10.42 4.95
CA GLY A 168 -3.48 9.64 6.02
C GLY A 168 -4.52 10.43 6.79
N THR A 169 -5.03 9.80 7.82
CA THR A 169 -5.92 10.43 8.77
C THR A 169 -5.55 9.96 10.16
N GLY A 170 -5.31 10.92 11.06
CA GLY A 170 -5.03 10.67 12.46
C GLY A 170 -6.24 10.09 13.19
N MET A 171 -6.22 10.17 14.52
CA MET A 171 -7.39 9.79 15.33
C MET A 171 -8.52 10.81 15.12
N GLY A 172 -9.37 10.56 14.12
CA GLY A 172 -10.57 11.36 13.82
C GLY A 172 -11.84 10.82 14.48
N ALA A 173 -13.01 11.21 13.94
CA ALA A 173 -14.32 10.79 14.45
C ALA A 173 -14.50 9.26 14.53
N GLU A 174 -13.87 8.53 13.61
CA GLU A 174 -13.90 7.06 13.59
C GLU A 174 -13.08 6.38 14.70
N LYS A 175 -12.38 7.17 15.53
CA LYS A 175 -11.49 6.70 16.61
C LYS A 175 -10.43 5.69 16.12
N GLN A 176 -10.05 5.79 14.86
CA GLN A 176 -9.07 4.92 14.21
C GLN A 176 -8.17 5.76 13.29
N MET A 177 -6.88 5.43 13.29
CA MET A 177 -5.95 6.02 12.33
C MET A 177 -6.03 5.25 11.00
N GLN A 178 -5.98 6.00 9.91
CA GLN A 178 -6.05 5.46 8.55
C GLN A 178 -4.86 5.93 7.74
N VAL A 179 -4.39 5.08 6.84
CA VAL A 179 -3.31 5.37 5.90
C VAL A 179 -3.86 5.29 4.48
N GLY A 180 -3.54 6.30 3.67
CA GLY A 180 -3.87 6.35 2.27
C GLY A 180 -2.97 5.42 1.50
N ILE A 181 -3.55 4.39 0.88
CA ILE A 181 -2.83 3.46 0.02
C ILE A 181 -3.30 3.66 -1.41
N PRO A 182 -2.42 4.11 -2.33
CA PRO A 182 -2.72 4.19 -3.74
C PRO A 182 -3.13 2.84 -4.32
N ALA A 183 -4.02 2.86 -5.31
CA ALA A 183 -4.33 1.65 -6.07
C ALA A 183 -3.07 1.18 -6.83
N ALA A 184 -2.86 -0.14 -6.91
CA ALA A 184 -1.68 -0.73 -7.57
C ALA A 184 -1.49 -0.21 -9.00
N ALA A 185 -2.57 -0.12 -9.79
CA ALA A 185 -2.53 0.39 -11.16
C ALA A 185 -2.12 1.87 -11.23
N ALA A 186 -2.62 2.71 -10.31
CA ALA A 186 -2.27 4.12 -10.26
C ALA A 186 -0.80 4.32 -9.85
N LEU A 187 -0.33 3.54 -8.87
CA LEU A 187 1.07 3.54 -8.44
C LEU A 187 2.01 3.09 -9.57
N GLN A 188 1.68 2.00 -10.26
CA GLN A 188 2.46 1.54 -11.42
C GLN A 188 2.50 2.58 -12.55
N LYS A 189 1.37 3.24 -12.83
CA LYS A 189 1.31 4.31 -13.84
C LYS A 189 2.22 5.48 -13.46
N TYR A 190 2.19 5.88 -12.19
CA TYR A 190 3.05 6.94 -11.65
C TYR A 190 4.53 6.58 -11.76
N LEU A 191 4.91 5.36 -11.37
CA LEU A 191 6.31 4.92 -11.41
C LEU A 191 6.89 4.83 -12.83
N ARG A 192 6.05 4.63 -13.86
CA ARG A 192 6.48 4.64 -15.27
C ARG A 192 6.83 6.03 -15.80
N VAL A 193 6.25 7.07 -15.22
CA VAL A 193 6.48 8.47 -15.60
C VAL A 193 7.46 9.17 -14.66
N LEU A 194 7.88 8.50 -13.59
CA LEU A 194 8.90 8.99 -12.69
C LEU A 194 10.20 9.19 -13.48
N PRO A 195 10.78 10.40 -13.52
CA PRO A 195 12.08 10.60 -14.15
C PRO A 195 13.11 9.71 -13.45
N ALA A 196 13.99 9.08 -14.23
CA ALA A 196 15.14 8.38 -13.68
C ALA A 196 16.08 9.44 -13.07
N GLU A 197 16.23 9.43 -11.75
CA GLU A 197 17.24 10.21 -11.03
C GLU A 197 18.64 9.60 -11.21
#